data_AF-A0A9E5Q3R3-F1
#
_entry.id   AF-A0A9E5Q3R3-F1
#
_cell.length_a   1.000
_cell.length_b   1.000
_cell.length_c   1.000
_cell.angle_alpha   90.00
_cell.angle_beta   90.00
_cell.angle_gamma   90.00
#
_symmetry.space_group_name_H-M   'P 1'
#
loop_
_entity.id
_entity.type
_entity.pdbx_description
1 polymer ?
#
loop_
_entity_poly.entity_id
_entity_poly.type
_entity_poly.pdbx_seq_one_letter_code
_entity_poly.pdbx_strand_id
1 'polypeptide(L)' 'MAVSFPGESQEYRAARNRLLEQEIELRRATESVATARRRLPPGGVVPQDYGFQGKGADGAIADVRFSELFAPGR' A
#
# COMPACT_ATOMS: atom_id res chain seq x y z
N MET A 1 -17.63 9.78 -16.45
CA MET A 1 -18.56 10.93 -16.32
C MET A 1 -17.75 12.12 -15.83
N ALA A 2 -17.72 13.21 -16.60
CA ALA A 2 -17.08 14.44 -16.15
C ALA A 2 -17.94 15.08 -15.06
N VAL A 3 -17.43 15.15 -13.83
CA VAL A 3 -18.06 15.89 -12.73
C VAL A 3 -17.80 17.37 -13.00
N SER A 4 -18.87 18.16 -13.18
CA SER A 4 -18.81 19.61 -13.32
C SER A 4 -19.21 20.25 -12.00
N PHE A 5 -18.42 21.22 -11.52
CA PHE A 5 -18.75 21.96 -10.31
C PHE A 5 -19.55 23.23 -10.66
N PRO A 6 -20.52 23.64 -9.83
CA PRO A 6 -21.22 24.91 -10.02
C PRO A 6 -20.25 26.09 -10.00
N GLY A 7 -20.40 27.01 -10.96
CA GLY A 7 -19.62 28.26 -11.02
C GLY A 7 -18.19 28.13 -11.53
N GLU A 8 -17.74 26.96 -12.02
CA GLU A 8 -16.36 26.82 -12.50
C GLU A 8 -16.12 27.51 -13.85
N SER A 9 -14.99 28.21 -13.97
CA SER A 9 -14.57 28.83 -15.24
C SER A 9 -14.09 27.77 -16.24
N GLN A 10 -14.10 28.11 -17.53
CA GLN A 10 -13.58 27.20 -18.57
C GLN A 10 -12.09 26.92 -18.37
N GLU A 11 -11.31 27.92 -17.97
CA GLU A 11 -9.89 27.78 -17.69
C GLU A 11 -9.62 26.82 -16.52
N TYR A 12 -10.37 26.96 -15.43
CA TYR A 12 -10.28 26.06 -14.28
C TYR A 12 -10.58 24.63 -14.69
N ARG A 13 -11.66 24.42 -15.46
CA ARG A 13 -12.02 23.08 -15.97
C ARG A 13 -10.90 22.48 -16.83
N ALA A 14 -10.31 23.26 -17.72
CA ALA A 14 -9.22 22.80 -18.57
C ALA A 14 -7.94 22.47 -17.76
N ALA A 15 -7.62 23.25 -16.73
CA ALA A 15 -6.52 22.96 -15.83
C ALA A 15 -6.78 21.67 -15.02
N ARG A 16 -7.99 21.51 -14.49
CA ARG A 16 -8.38 20.34 -13.70
C ARG A 16 -8.36 19.05 -14.52
N ASN A 17 -8.80 19.09 -15.78
CA ASN A 17 -8.74 17.92 -16.66
C ASN A 17 -7.29 17.50 -16.94
N ARG A 18 -6.40 18.46 -17.20
CA ARG A 18 -4.96 18.19 -17.37
C ARG A 18 -4.35 17.58 -16.11
N LEU A 19 -4.70 18.08 -14.93
CA LEU A 19 -4.26 17.49 -13.66
C LEU A 19 -4.78 16.06 -13.49
N LEU A 20 -6.06 15.83 -13.77
CA LEU A 20 -6.68 14.50 -13.64
C LEU A 20 -6.00 13.47 -14.55
N GLU A 21 -5.63 13.86 -15.77
CA GLU A 21 -4.85 13.00 -16.68
C GLU A 21 -3.50 12.63 -16.06
N GLN A 22 -2.78 13.59 -15.48
CA GLN A 22 -1.50 13.34 -14.80
C GLN A 22 -1.66 12.41 -13.58
N GLU A 23 -2.72 12.61 -12.78
CA GLU A 23 -3.01 11.78 -11.62
C GLU A 23 -3.34 10.32 -12.01
N ILE A 24 -4.06 10.12 -13.12
CA ILE A 24 -4.35 8.79 -13.66
C ILE A 24 -3.05 8.07 -14.05
N GLU A 25 -2.14 8.75 -14.76
CA GLU A 25 -0.86 8.14 -15.14
C GLU A 25 0.01 7.85 -13.92
N LEU A 26 0.06 8.75 -12.94
CA LEU A 26 0.78 8.52 -11.69
C LEU A 26 0.26 7.28 -10.95
N ARG A 27 -1.06 7.11 -10.91
CA ARG A 27 -1.68 5.92 -10.29
C ARG A 27 -1.29 4.64 -11.04
N ARG A 28 -1.33 4.64 -12.37
CA ARG A 28 -0.93 3.48 -13.19
C ARG A 28 0.54 3.11 -12.96
N ALA A 29 1.43 4.09 -12.91
CA ALA A 29 2.85 3.87 -12.62
C ALA A 29 3.04 3.24 -11.24
N THR A 30 2.34 3.75 -10.23
CA THR A 30 2.38 3.22 -8.85
C THR A 30 1.93 1.76 -8.80
N GLU A 31 0.83 1.41 -9.48
CA GLU A 31 0.33 0.02 -9.56
C GLU A 31 1.29 -0.92 -10.31
N SER A 32 1.94 -0.42 -11.36
CA SER A 32 2.97 -1.16 -12.09
C SER A 32 4.16 -1.48 -11.19
N VAL A 33 4.65 -0.50 -10.43
CA VAL A 33 5.73 -0.70 -9.43
C VAL A 33 5.30 -1.68 -8.34
N ALA A 34 4.07 -1.59 -7.84
CA ALA A 34 3.55 -2.54 -6.85
C ALA A 34 3.52 -3.97 -7.41
N THR A 35 3.13 -4.13 -8.68
CA THR A 35 3.15 -5.42 -9.37
C THR A 35 4.57 -5.95 -9.57
N ALA A 36 5.52 -5.10 -9.98
CA ALA A 36 6.92 -5.47 -10.10
C ALA A 36 7.51 -5.90 -8.74
N ARG A 37 7.21 -5.17 -7.66
CA ARG A 37 7.63 -5.51 -6.28
C ARG A 37 7.14 -6.89 -5.86
N ARG A 38 5.88 -7.23 -6.15
CA ARG A 38 5.32 -8.56 -5.84
C ARG A 38 5.97 -9.71 -6.63
N ARG A 39 6.65 -9.41 -7.73
CA ARG A 39 7.34 -10.40 -8.58
C ARG A 39 8.82 -10.55 -8.25
N LEU A 40 9.36 -9.78 -7.31
CA LEU A 40 10.74 -9.94 -6.89
C LEU A 40 10.95 -11.37 -6.35
N PRO A 41 12.15 -11.97 -6.57
CA PRO A 41 12.49 -13.24 -5.94
C PRO A 41 12.47 -13.10 -4.41
N PRO A 42 12.43 -14.23 -3.67
CA PRO A 42 12.57 -14.21 -2.22
C PRO A 42 13.77 -13.36 -1.79
N GLY A 43 13.55 -12.53 -0.76
CA GLY A 43 14.58 -11.69 -0.20
C GLY A 43 15.69 -12.49 0.50
N GLY A 44 16.67 -11.78 1.04
CA GLY A 44 17.70 -12.39 1.86
C GLY A 44 17.13 -13.06 3.11
N VAL A 45 17.82 -14.09 3.60
CA VAL A 45 17.50 -14.75 4.86
C VAL A 45 17.64 -13.73 6.00
N VAL A 46 16.62 -13.64 6.84
CA VAL A 46 16.66 -12.81 8.05
C VAL A 46 17.65 -13.44 9.03
N PRO A 47 18.72 -12.74 9.45
CA PRO A 47 19.82 -13.37 10.18
C PRO A 47 19.53 -13.59 11.67
N GLN A 48 18.43 -13.04 12.20
CA GLN A 48 17.99 -13.23 13.58
C GLN A 48 16.48 -13.46 13.64
N ASP A 49 16.03 -14.23 14.63
CA ASP A 49 14.61 -14.35 14.95
C ASP A 49 14.18 -13.26 15.94
N TYR A 50 13.81 -12.11 15.37
CA TYR A 50 13.48 -10.89 16.12
C TYR A 50 12.27 -11.09 17.04
N GLY A 51 12.30 -10.48 18.22
CA GLY A 51 11.18 -10.46 19.16
C GLY A 51 10.27 -9.25 18.93
N PHE A 52 8.96 -9.46 19.03
CA PHE A 52 7.92 -8.44 18.94
C PHE A 52 6.97 -8.54 20.13
N GLN A 53 6.26 -7.46 20.42
CA GLN A 53 5.09 -7.49 21.28
C GLN A 53 3.85 -7.67 20.41
N GLY A 54 3.13 -8.76 20.62
CA GLY A 54 1.94 -9.12 19.87
C GLY A 54 0.76 -9.41 20.80
N LYS A 55 -0.40 -9.66 20.19
CA LYS A 55 -1.58 -10.11 20.92
C LYS A 55 -1.49 -11.63 21.13
N GLY A 56 -1.51 -12.06 22.38
CA GLY A 56 -1.61 -13.46 22.79
C GLY A 56 -3.00 -14.05 22.50
N ALA A 57 -3.15 -15.36 22.64
CA ALA A 57 -4.41 -16.07 22.37
C ALA A 57 -5.58 -15.60 23.26
N ASP A 58 -5.26 -15.16 24.48
CA ASP A 58 -6.18 -14.57 25.45
C ASP A 58 -6.44 -13.07 25.21
N GLY A 59 -5.77 -12.49 24.22
CA GLY A 59 -5.85 -11.08 23.88
C GLY A 59 -4.96 -10.15 24.70
N ALA A 60 -4.16 -10.67 25.64
CA ALA A 60 -3.16 -9.90 26.36
C ALA A 60 -1.94 -9.59 25.46
N ILE A 61 -1.11 -8.65 25.88
CA ILE A 61 0.18 -8.42 25.21
C ILE A 61 1.13 -9.54 25.61
N ALA A 62 1.74 -10.20 24.63
CA ALA A 62 2.72 -11.26 24.82
C ALA A 62 3.91 -11.05 23.87
N ASP A 63 5.08 -11.50 24.30
CA ASP A 63 6.24 -11.56 23.43
C ASP A 63 6.05 -12.68 22.39
N VAL A 64 6.37 -12.38 21.13
CA VAL A 64 6.26 -13.31 20.00
C VAL A 64 7.50 -13.20 19.12
N ARG A 65 7.98 -14.35 18.63
CA ARG A 65 9.09 -14.38 17.67
C ARG A 65 8.63 -14.07 16.25
N PHE A 66 9.51 -13.51 15.43
CA PHE A 66 9.21 -13.23 14.01
C PHE A 66 8.75 -14.49 13.28
N SER A 67 9.44 -15.60 13.52
CA SER A 67 9.11 -16.91 12.95
C SER A 67 7.71 -17.41 13.33
N GLU A 68 7.24 -17.08 14.54
CA GLU A 68 5.93 -17.48 15.08
C GLU A 68 4.77 -16.64 14.54
N LEU A 69 5.03 -15.47 13.92
CA LEU A 69 3.98 -14.62 13.34
C LEU A 69 3.33 -15.23 12.09
N PHE A 70 4.04 -16.13 11.41
CA PHE A 70 3.61 -16.74 10.14
C PHE A 70 3.37 -18.25 10.27
N ALA A 71 3.38 -18.79 11.49
CA ALA A 71 3.10 -20.20 11.74
C ALA A 71 1.64 -20.53 11.37
N PRO A 72 1.35 -21.77 10.93
CA PRO A 72 -0.02 -22.19 10.62
C PRO A 72 -0.98 -21.93 11.80
N GLY A 73 -2.13 -21.31 11.52
CA GLY A 73 -3.16 -21.03 12.54
C GLY A 73 -3.00 -19.70 13.29
N ARG A 74 -2.06 -18.84 12.88
CA ARG A 74 -1.98 -17.42 13.26
C ARG A 74 -2.89 -16.53 12.42
#